data_AF-A0A7V8Y2G6-F1
#
_entry.id   AF-A0A7V8Y2G6-F1
#
_cell.length_a   1.000
_cell.length_b   1.000
_cell.length_c   1.000
_cell.angle_alpha   90.00
_cell.angle_beta   90.00
_cell.angle_gamma   90.00
#
_symmetry.space_group_name_H-M   'P 1'
#
loop_
_entity.id
_entity.type
_entity.pdbx_description
1 polymer ?
#
loop_
_entity_poly.entity_id
_entity_poly.type
_entity_poly.pdbx_seq_one_letter_code
_entity_poly.pdbx_strand_id
1 'polypeptide(L)'
;MPDGRVEQWEAGTTLPTVVQLRKAAKVYHRALAVFFLSEPPTGFETMRDFRRHVGAAAGEWSAELHGEYRRALAQRDSALELAEIDDALPETRWRLEPLPSDDDAIAAAARALLLTHSPLALPSGIGTKYEHLNTWVAAVEDAGVLILATTGGNVKPLRFSQ
;
A
#
# COMPACT_ATOMS: atom_id res chain seq x y z
N MET A 1 21.44 -16.50 15.74
CA MET A 1 22.68 -15.68 15.66
C MET A 1 22.91 -15.17 17.07
N PRO A 2 24.14 -15.19 17.61
CA PRO A 2 24.37 -14.59 18.91
C PRO A 2 24.05 -13.09 18.87
N ASP A 3 23.55 -12.56 19.99
CA ASP A 3 23.25 -11.14 20.15
C ASP A 3 24.52 -10.29 19.89
N GLY A 4 24.37 -9.11 19.28
CA GLY A 4 25.51 -8.23 18.97
C GLY A 4 26.22 -8.51 17.64
N ARG A 5 25.81 -9.54 16.88
CA ARG A 5 26.47 -9.90 15.61
C ARG A 5 26.19 -8.92 14.48
N VAL A 6 25.00 -8.33 14.43
CA VAL A 6 24.63 -7.37 13.38
C VAL A 6 25.42 -6.09 13.56
N GLU A 7 25.57 -5.64 14.80
CA GLU A 7 26.35 -4.47 15.20
C GLU A 7 27.83 -4.64 14.84
N GLN A 8 28.39 -5.85 14.98
CA GLN A 8 29.76 -6.17 14.54
C GLN A 8 29.92 -6.12 13.02
N TRP A 9 28.85 -6.40 12.25
CA TRP A 9 28.85 -6.26 10.80
C TRP A 9 28.74 -4.80 10.39
N GLU A 10 27.85 -4.05 11.03
CA GLU A 10 27.65 -2.61 10.78
C GLU A 10 28.89 -1.79 11.15
N ALA A 11 29.63 -2.20 12.18
CA ALA A 11 30.92 -1.60 12.55
C ALA A 11 32.11 -2.04 11.67
N GLY A 12 31.92 -3.04 10.80
CA GLY A 12 32.99 -3.59 9.95
C GLY A 12 34.01 -4.48 10.68
N THR A 13 33.83 -4.76 11.97
CA THR A 13 34.72 -5.60 12.78
C THR A 13 34.71 -7.06 12.33
N THR A 14 33.61 -7.52 11.76
CA THR A 14 33.50 -8.84 11.13
C THR A 14 32.63 -8.76 9.87
N LEU A 15 32.86 -9.65 8.91
CA LEU A 15 32.05 -9.71 7.68
C LEU A 15 31.07 -10.89 7.73
N PRO A 16 29.83 -10.71 7.25
CA PRO A 16 28.89 -11.81 7.09
C PRO A 16 29.35 -12.76 5.97
N THR A 17 29.17 -14.06 6.19
CA THR A 17 29.31 -15.07 5.14
C THR A 17 28.14 -15.00 4.15
N VAL A 18 28.30 -15.55 2.94
CA VAL A 18 27.22 -15.61 1.93
C VAL A 18 25.97 -16.33 2.46
N VAL A 19 26.14 -17.35 3.31
CA VAL A 19 25.01 -18.06 3.94
C VAL A 19 24.26 -17.16 4.92
N GLN A 20 24.98 -16.32 5.66
CA GLN A 20 24.39 -15.34 6.58
C GLN A 20 23.68 -14.21 5.81
N LEU A 21 24.28 -13.71 4.73
CA LEU A 21 23.64 -12.73 3.84
C LEU A 21 22.36 -13.28 3.20
N ARG A 22 22.34 -14.56 2.81
CA ARG A 22 21.12 -15.20 2.29
C ARG A 22 19.99 -15.24 3.34
N LYS A 23 20.32 -15.47 4.61
CA LYS A 23 19.35 -15.40 5.71
C LYS A 23 18.88 -13.96 5.92
N ALA A 24 19.80 -12.99 5.94
CA ALA A 24 19.48 -11.57 6.05
C ALA A 24 18.56 -11.10 4.91
N ALA A 25 18.87 -11.45 3.66
CA ALA A 25 18.05 -11.17 2.48
C ALA A 25 16.60 -11.64 2.64
N LYS A 26 16.39 -12.85 3.18
CA LYS A 26 15.06 -13.39 3.47
C LYS A 26 14.33 -12.59 4.56
N VAL A 27 15.02 -12.21 5.63
CA VAL A 27 14.45 -11.45 6.76
C VAL A 27 14.10 -10.02 6.36
N TYR A 28 15.02 -9.33 5.67
CA TYR A 28 14.81 -7.96 5.21
C TYR A 28 13.95 -7.88 3.94
N HIS A 29 13.57 -9.03 3.38
CA HIS A 29 12.86 -9.12 2.10
C HIS A 29 13.58 -8.30 1.01
N ARG A 30 14.91 -8.35 0.95
CA ARG A 30 15.73 -7.67 -0.05
C ARG A 30 16.42 -8.72 -0.92
N ALA A 31 16.61 -8.42 -2.20
CA ALA A 31 17.39 -9.29 -3.07
C ALA A 31 18.82 -9.44 -2.50
N LEU A 32 19.37 -10.64 -2.55
CA LEU A 32 20.72 -10.91 -2.04
C LEU A 32 21.77 -9.99 -2.67
N ALA A 33 21.59 -9.65 -3.96
CA ALA A 33 22.46 -8.74 -4.69
C ALA A 33 22.60 -7.34 -4.05
N VAL A 34 21.59 -6.89 -3.28
CA VAL A 34 21.62 -5.58 -2.60
C VAL A 34 22.78 -5.47 -1.61
N PHE A 35 23.17 -6.58 -0.96
CA PHE A 35 24.30 -6.60 -0.01
C PHE A 35 25.68 -6.52 -0.68
N PHE A 36 25.73 -6.60 -2.01
CA PHE A 36 26.97 -6.53 -2.79
C PHE A 36 27.10 -5.21 -3.56
N LEU A 37 26.15 -4.29 -3.40
CA LEU A 37 26.24 -2.95 -3.97
C LEU A 37 27.32 -2.14 -3.23
N SER A 38 28.10 -1.37 -3.98
CA SER A 38 29.16 -0.51 -3.43
C SER A 38 28.61 0.62 -2.56
N GLU A 39 27.37 1.04 -2.84
CA GLU A 39 26.64 2.06 -2.08
C GLU A 39 25.19 1.58 -1.87
N PRO A 40 24.53 2.00 -0.79
CA PRO A 40 23.11 1.72 -0.58
C PRO A 40 22.28 2.23 -1.78
N PRO A 41 21.35 1.42 -2.32
CA PRO A 41 20.52 1.88 -3.42
C PRO A 41 19.68 3.09 -2.98
N THR A 42 19.51 4.07 -3.86
CA THR A 42 18.69 5.26 -3.65
C THR A 42 17.37 5.14 -4.42
N GLY A 43 16.38 5.99 -4.10
CA GLY A 43 15.10 6.02 -4.83
C GLY A 43 13.97 5.18 -4.23
N PHE A 44 14.02 4.86 -2.93
CA PHE A 44 12.82 4.35 -2.27
C PHE A 44 11.78 5.46 -2.18
N GLU A 45 10.60 5.28 -2.78
CA GLU A 45 9.46 6.13 -2.47
C GLU A 45 9.09 5.94 -1.00
N THR A 46 9.15 7.03 -0.24
CA THR A 46 8.53 7.07 1.09
C THR A 46 7.02 7.02 0.89
N MET A 47 6.38 5.95 1.35
CA MET A 47 4.92 5.86 1.27
C MET A 47 4.34 7.03 2.08
N ARG A 48 3.39 7.73 1.47
CA ARG A 48 2.67 8.83 2.09
C ARG A 48 1.51 8.29 2.92
N ASP A 49 1.49 8.60 4.22
CA ASP A 49 0.34 8.31 5.06
C ASP A 49 -0.72 9.40 4.86
N PHE A 50 -1.80 9.05 4.16
CA PHE A 50 -2.92 9.96 3.87
C PHE A 50 -4.04 9.86 4.91
N ARG A 51 -3.87 9.10 6.00
CA ARG A 51 -4.90 9.00 7.03
C ARG A 51 -5.06 10.35 7.72
N ARG A 52 -6.19 10.99 7.49
CA ARG A 52 -6.60 12.20 8.19
C ARG A 52 -7.50 11.80 9.34
N HIS A 53 -6.98 11.83 10.56
CA HIS A 53 -7.79 11.80 11.78
C HIS A 53 -7.38 13.01 12.62
N VAL A 54 -8.35 13.72 13.20
CA VAL A 54 -8.06 14.86 14.08
C VAL A 54 -7.16 14.36 15.21
N GLY A 55 -5.98 14.98 15.37
CA GLY A 55 -4.99 14.61 16.37
C GLY A 55 -4.11 13.39 16.06
N ALA A 56 -4.24 12.76 14.88
CA ALA A 56 -3.36 11.65 14.52
C ALA A 56 -1.99 12.14 14.03
N ALA A 57 -0.94 11.60 14.65
CA ALA A 57 0.41 11.62 14.10
C ALA A 57 0.58 10.42 13.14
N ALA A 58 1.42 10.59 12.11
CA ALA A 58 1.85 9.46 11.28
C ALA A 58 2.46 8.38 12.19
N GLY A 59 1.91 7.17 12.15
CA GLY A 59 2.39 6.07 12.98
C GLY A 59 3.78 5.57 12.57
N GLU A 60 4.46 4.88 13.48
CA GLU A 60 5.69 4.16 13.14
C GLU A 60 5.41 3.01 12.16
N TRP A 61 6.34 2.81 11.24
CA TRP A 61 6.19 1.90 10.13
C TRP A 61 6.81 0.55 10.44
N SER A 62 5.97 -0.46 10.68
CA SER A 62 6.47 -1.81 10.94
C SER A 62 7.14 -2.41 9.70
N ALA A 63 8.01 -3.41 9.90
CA ALA A 63 8.64 -4.13 8.79
C ALA A 63 7.61 -4.82 7.90
N GLU A 64 6.51 -5.28 8.50
CA GLU A 64 5.40 -5.91 7.80
C GLU A 64 4.65 -4.90 6.92
N LEU A 65 4.39 -3.68 7.41
CA LEU A 65 3.75 -2.63 6.61
C LEU A 65 4.59 -2.24 5.39
N HIS A 66 5.92 -2.21 5.54
CA HIS A 66 6.85 -2.03 4.41
C HIS A 66 6.83 -3.20 3.43
N GLY A 67 6.57 -4.42 3.90
CA GLY A 67 6.33 -5.59 3.05
C GLY A 67 5.07 -5.39 2.20
N GLU A 68 3.98 -5.01 2.85
CA GLU A 68 2.69 -4.81 2.17
C GLU A 68 2.73 -3.66 1.18
N TYR A 69 3.44 -2.57 1.49
CA TYR A 69 3.64 -1.49 0.55
C TYR A 69 4.32 -1.94 -0.73
N ARG A 70 5.41 -2.70 -0.59
CA ARG A 70 6.17 -3.16 -1.75
C ARG A 70 5.39 -4.16 -2.58
N ARG A 71 4.58 -5.01 -1.94
CA ARG A 71 3.63 -5.86 -2.66
C ARG A 71 2.63 -5.00 -3.44
N ALA A 72 2.10 -3.94 -2.83
CA ALA A 72 1.17 -3.04 -3.48
C ALA A 72 1.78 -2.31 -4.69
N LEU A 73 3.00 -1.80 -4.57
CA LEU A 73 3.74 -1.21 -5.68
C LEU A 73 3.98 -2.22 -6.81
N ALA A 74 4.45 -3.43 -6.48
CA ALA A 74 4.67 -4.47 -7.48
C ALA A 74 3.38 -4.84 -8.22
N GLN A 75 2.25 -4.93 -7.52
CA GLN A 75 0.95 -5.24 -8.14
C GLN A 75 0.45 -4.09 -9.02
N ARG A 76 0.65 -2.83 -8.60
CA ARG A 76 0.37 -1.66 -9.43
C ARG A 76 1.21 -1.68 -10.71
N ASP A 77 2.50 -1.96 -10.61
CA ASP A 77 3.41 -1.96 -11.76
C ASP A 77 3.02 -3.05 -12.75
N SER A 78 2.68 -4.26 -12.27
CA SER A 78 2.14 -5.32 -13.13
C SER A 78 0.81 -4.95 -13.79
N ALA A 79 -0.08 -4.23 -13.09
CA ALA A 79 -1.34 -3.78 -13.66
C ALA A 79 -1.13 -2.73 -14.78
N LEU A 80 -0.15 -1.83 -14.61
CA LEU A 80 0.23 -0.85 -15.63
C LEU A 80 0.89 -1.52 -16.83
N GLU A 81 1.78 -2.50 -16.60
CA GLU A 81 2.40 -3.30 -17.67
C GLU A 81 1.34 -4.03 -18.49
N LEU A 82 0.34 -4.63 -17.84
CA LEU A 82 -0.77 -5.29 -18.53
C LEU A 82 -1.59 -4.30 -19.36
N ALA A 83 -1.91 -3.12 -18.81
CA ALA A 83 -2.63 -2.08 -19.53
C ALA A 83 -1.85 -1.60 -20.77
N GLU A 84 -0.52 -1.47 -20.67
CA GLU A 84 0.35 -1.12 -21.80
C GLU A 84 0.32 -2.20 -22.90
N ILE A 85 0.37 -3.49 -22.53
CA ILE A 85 0.27 -4.61 -23.47
C ILE A 85 -1.06 -4.60 -24.24
N ASP A 86 -2.14 -4.24 -23.55
CA ASP A 86 -3.49 -4.20 -24.12
C ASP A 86 -3.80 -2.87 -24.85
N ASP A 87 -2.83 -1.95 -24.97
CA ASP A 87 -3.00 -0.57 -25.48
C ASP A 87 -4.17 0.17 -24.78
N ALA A 88 -4.37 -0.14 -23.50
CA ALA A 88 -5.40 0.40 -22.65
C ALA A 88 -4.85 1.51 -21.76
N LEU A 89 -5.59 2.61 -21.65
CA LEU A 89 -5.26 3.67 -20.69
C LEU A 89 -5.98 3.43 -19.36
N PRO A 90 -5.30 3.61 -18.22
CA PRO A 90 -5.97 3.55 -16.92
C PRO A 90 -7.10 4.58 -16.85
N GLU A 91 -8.27 4.13 -16.40
CA GLU A 91 -9.42 4.99 -16.16
C GLU A 91 -9.07 6.10 -15.16
N THR A 92 -9.50 7.33 -15.44
CA THR A 92 -9.31 8.48 -14.55
C THR A 92 -10.62 9.07 -14.06
N ARG A 93 -11.70 8.28 -14.13
CA ARG A 93 -13.05 8.72 -13.73
C ARG A 93 -13.12 9.14 -12.27
N TRP A 94 -12.24 8.62 -11.41
CA TRP A 94 -12.12 9.04 -10.02
C TRP A 94 -11.82 10.54 -9.82
N ARG A 95 -11.36 11.26 -10.85
CA ARG A 95 -11.02 12.69 -10.76
C ARG A 95 -12.27 13.55 -10.66
N LEU A 96 -12.33 14.38 -9.62
CA LEU A 96 -13.32 15.44 -9.46
C LEU A 96 -12.75 16.74 -10.02
N GLU A 97 -13.28 17.19 -11.15
CA GLU A 97 -12.91 18.45 -11.77
C GLU A 97 -14.18 19.25 -12.15
N PRO A 98 -14.42 20.45 -11.57
CA PRO A 98 -13.61 21.11 -10.54
C PRO A 98 -13.73 20.41 -9.17
N LEU A 99 -12.67 20.50 -8.36
CA LEU A 99 -12.69 20.01 -6.99
C LEU A 99 -13.48 20.99 -6.09
N PRO A 100 -14.53 20.53 -5.37
CA PRO A 100 -15.23 21.38 -4.40
C PRO A 100 -14.31 21.88 -3.28
N SER A 101 -14.66 23.01 -2.66
CA SER A 101 -13.82 23.67 -1.65
C SER A 101 -13.99 23.15 -0.22
N ASP A 102 -15.13 22.53 0.09
CA ASP A 102 -15.42 21.99 1.43
C ASP A 102 -15.50 20.45 1.41
N ASP A 103 -15.13 19.84 2.54
CA ASP A 103 -14.99 18.39 2.67
C ASP A 103 -16.33 17.65 2.44
N ASP A 104 -17.46 18.23 2.84
CA ASP A 104 -18.78 17.62 2.69
C ASP A 104 -19.22 17.60 1.23
N ALA A 105 -19.00 18.69 0.50
CA ALA A 105 -19.24 18.75 -0.95
C ALA A 105 -18.32 17.82 -1.72
N ILE A 106 -17.04 17.69 -1.34
CA ILE A 106 -16.12 16.70 -1.91
C ILE A 106 -16.68 15.29 -1.69
N ALA A 107 -17.09 14.96 -0.47
CA ALA A 107 -17.61 13.64 -0.14
C ALA A 107 -18.92 13.34 -0.90
N ALA A 108 -19.82 14.31 -1.03
CA ALA A 108 -21.06 14.16 -1.80
C ALA A 108 -20.78 13.94 -3.29
N ALA A 109 -19.89 14.74 -3.89
CA ALA A 109 -19.51 14.62 -5.29
C ALA A 109 -18.82 13.28 -5.59
N ALA A 110 -17.88 12.86 -4.73
CA ALA A 110 -17.20 11.58 -4.85
C ALA A 110 -18.19 10.41 -4.81
N ARG A 111 -19.12 10.39 -3.84
CA ARG A 111 -20.14 9.33 -3.75
C ARG A 111 -21.04 9.30 -4.97
N ALA A 112 -21.50 10.46 -5.44
CA ALA A 112 -22.35 10.55 -6.61
C ALA A 112 -21.65 9.99 -7.86
N LEU A 113 -20.38 10.39 -8.07
CA LEU A 113 -19.57 9.90 -9.19
C LEU A 113 -19.40 8.38 -9.14
N LEU A 114 -18.95 7.85 -8.00
CA LEU A 114 -18.66 6.42 -7.84
C LEU A 114 -19.93 5.58 -8.03
N LEU A 115 -21.05 6.00 -7.45
CA LEU A 115 -22.30 5.24 -7.54
C LEU A 115 -22.97 5.32 -8.91
N THR A 116 -22.76 6.39 -9.66
CA THR A 116 -23.29 6.54 -11.03
C THR A 116 -22.70 5.49 -11.98
N HIS A 117 -21.44 5.11 -11.76
CA HIS A 117 -20.73 4.16 -12.59
C HIS A 117 -20.52 2.79 -11.95
N SER A 118 -21.02 2.60 -10.72
CA SER A 118 -20.80 1.37 -9.98
C SER A 118 -21.36 0.16 -10.74
N PRO A 119 -20.56 -0.91 -10.93
CA PRO A 119 -21.03 -2.15 -11.54
C PRO A 119 -22.00 -2.91 -10.62
N LEU A 120 -22.03 -2.56 -9.33
CA LEU A 120 -22.91 -3.14 -8.32
C LEU A 120 -23.90 -2.10 -7.82
N ALA A 121 -25.17 -2.48 -7.68
CA ALA A 121 -26.15 -1.64 -7.00
C ALA A 121 -25.84 -1.58 -5.50
N LEU A 122 -26.02 -0.40 -4.90
CA LEU A 122 -26.05 -0.29 -3.44
C LEU A 122 -27.20 -1.14 -2.88
N PRO A 123 -26.94 -2.03 -1.91
CA PRO A 123 -28.01 -2.80 -1.28
C PRO A 123 -29.05 -1.85 -0.65
N SER A 124 -30.31 -2.00 -1.05
CA SER A 124 -31.45 -1.33 -0.41
C SER A 124 -32.01 -2.21 0.69
N GLY A 125 -31.97 -1.77 1.95
CA GLY A 125 -32.52 -2.51 3.10
C GLY A 125 -31.44 -3.13 4.00
N ILE A 126 -31.69 -4.32 4.56
CA ILE A 126 -30.77 -5.02 5.47
C ILE A 126 -29.70 -5.76 4.64
N GLY A 127 -28.80 -4.99 4.01
CA GLY A 127 -27.57 -5.54 3.45
C GLY A 127 -26.56 -5.85 4.56
N THR A 128 -25.68 -6.82 4.32
CA THR A 128 -24.54 -7.07 5.21
C THR A 128 -23.50 -5.98 5.04
N LYS A 129 -22.71 -5.73 6.09
CA LYS A 129 -21.56 -4.80 6.04
C LYS A 129 -20.59 -5.09 4.88
N TYR A 130 -20.46 -6.36 4.50
CA TYR A 130 -19.57 -6.79 3.42
C TYR A 130 -20.16 -6.50 2.04
N GLU A 131 -21.47 -6.64 1.88
CA GLU A 131 -22.14 -6.27 0.63
C GLU A 131 -21.98 -4.77 0.35
N HIS A 132 -22.20 -3.92 1.36
CA HIS A 132 -21.95 -2.49 1.22
C HIS A 132 -20.48 -2.18 0.91
N LEU A 133 -19.54 -2.82 1.62
CA LEU A 133 -18.11 -2.63 1.36
C LEU A 133 -17.75 -3.04 -0.08
N ASN A 134 -18.22 -4.20 -0.54
CA ASN A 134 -17.93 -4.71 -1.87
C ASN A 134 -18.50 -3.81 -2.96
N THR A 135 -19.69 -3.23 -2.79
CA THR A 135 -20.23 -2.23 -3.72
C THR A 135 -19.30 -1.03 -3.84
N TRP A 136 -18.82 -0.49 -2.71
CA TRP A 136 -17.91 0.65 -2.73
C TRP A 136 -16.54 0.31 -3.32
N VAL A 137 -15.99 -0.88 -3.01
CA VAL A 137 -14.74 -1.35 -3.60
C VAL A 137 -14.88 -1.44 -5.12
N ALA A 138 -15.94 -2.10 -5.60
CA ALA A 138 -16.18 -2.26 -7.04
C ALA A 138 -16.38 -0.91 -7.75
N ALA A 139 -17.07 0.04 -7.14
CA ALA A 139 -17.27 1.37 -7.69
C ALA A 139 -15.96 2.15 -7.83
N VAL A 140 -15.06 2.05 -6.84
CA VAL A 140 -13.76 2.73 -6.84
C VAL A 140 -12.80 2.08 -7.84
N GLU A 141 -12.79 0.75 -7.91
CA GLU A 141 -11.99 0.02 -8.91
C GLU A 141 -12.46 0.30 -10.33
N ASP A 142 -13.76 0.32 -10.59
CA ASP A 142 -14.32 0.71 -11.90
C ASP A 142 -13.93 2.14 -12.27
N ALA A 143 -13.88 3.05 -11.30
CA ALA A 143 -13.44 4.43 -11.54
C ALA A 143 -11.94 4.58 -11.86
N GLY A 144 -11.17 3.49 -11.82
CA GLY A 144 -9.76 3.43 -12.17
C GLY A 144 -8.79 3.47 -10.99
N VAL A 145 -9.25 3.13 -9.79
CA VAL A 145 -8.42 3.12 -8.58
C VAL A 145 -8.28 1.69 -8.06
N LEU A 146 -7.07 1.14 -8.15
CA LEU A 146 -6.75 -0.19 -7.61
C LEU A 146 -6.84 -0.20 -6.08
N ILE A 147 -7.69 -1.08 -5.52
CA ILE A 147 -7.80 -1.28 -4.07
C ILE A 147 -7.07 -2.55 -3.66
N LEU A 148 -6.13 -2.43 -2.74
CA LEU A 148 -5.37 -3.55 -2.20
C LEU A 148 -5.62 -3.68 -0.71
N ALA A 149 -6.44 -4.67 -0.34
CA ALA A 149 -6.66 -5.04 1.05
C ALA A 149 -5.65 -6.11 1.48
N THR A 150 -5.20 -6.04 2.73
CA THR A 150 -4.33 -7.05 3.32
C THR A 150 -5.16 -7.96 4.23
N THR A 151 -5.49 -9.16 3.77
CA THR A 151 -6.11 -10.19 4.62
C THR A 151 -5.02 -10.95 5.37
N GLY A 152 -4.97 -10.83 6.70
CA GLY A 152 -4.11 -11.68 7.53
C GLY A 152 -3.25 -10.99 8.60
N GLY A 153 -3.41 -9.69 8.87
CA GLY A 153 -2.89 -9.12 10.13
C GLY A 153 -1.36 -9.17 10.31
N ASN A 154 -0.57 -9.26 9.24
CA ASN A 154 0.88 -9.05 9.37
C ASN A 154 1.19 -7.61 9.78
N VAL A 155 0.31 -6.66 9.41
CA VAL A 155 0.29 -5.34 10.04
C VAL A 155 -0.68 -5.43 11.22
N LYS A 156 -0.16 -5.44 12.45
CA LYS A 156 -1.00 -5.27 13.63
C LYS A 156 -1.73 -3.93 13.49
N PRO A 157 -3.06 -3.88 13.69
CA PRO A 157 -3.75 -2.61 13.68
C PRO A 157 -3.11 -1.71 14.74
N LEU A 158 -2.76 -0.48 14.34
CA LEU A 158 -2.31 0.53 15.29
C LEU A 158 -3.42 0.70 16.33
N ARG A 159 -3.13 0.33 17.59
CA ARG A 159 -4.05 0.56 18.69
C ARG A 159 -4.00 2.04 19.00
N PHE A 160 -5.04 2.76 18.60
CA PHE A 160 -5.27 4.10 19.12
C PHE A 160 -5.76 3.96 20.55
N SER A 161 -4.97 4.41 21.53
CA SER A 161 -5.44 4.61 22.89
C SER A 161 -6.53 5.69 22.85
N GLN A 162 -7.75 5.32 23.29
CA GLN A 162 -8.83 6.28 23.59
C GLN A 162 -8.47 7.11 24.82
#